data_AF-A0A7W8VE88-F1
#
_entry.id   AF-A0A7W8VE88-F1
#
_cell.length_a   1.000
_cell.length_b   1.000
_cell.length_c   1.000
_cell.angle_alpha   90.00
_cell.angle_beta   90.00
_cell.angle_gamma   90.00
#
_symmetry.space_group_name_H-M   'P 1'
#
loop_
_entity.id
_entity.type
_entity.pdbx_description
1 polymer ?
#
loop_
_entity_poly.entity_id
_entity_poly.type
_entity_poly.pdbx_seq_one_letter_code
_entity_poly.pdbx_strand_id
1 'polypeptide(L)' 'MPARERGRARATGRELAFPILQTIEVRDGRITEIRPFYWDTRAVADACTAPSGAG' A
#
# COMPACT_ATOMS: atom_id res chain seq x y z
N MET A 1 7.17 10.15 13.84
CA MET A 1 6.41 8.89 13.70
C MET A 1 5.86 8.84 12.28
N PRO A 2 6.20 7.83 11.45
CA PRO A 2 5.65 7.72 10.10
C PRO A 2 4.13 7.46 10.15
N ALA A 3 3.42 7.86 9.10
CA ALA A 3 2.00 7.56 8.95
C ALA A 3 1.81 6.04 8.86
N ARG A 4 0.67 5.55 9.38
CA ARG A 4 0.34 4.12 9.33
C ARG A 4 -0.90 3.90 8.50
N GLU A 5 -0.74 3.19 7.39
CA GLU A 5 -1.81 2.89 6.46
C GLU A 5 -2.45 1.54 6.78
N ARG A 6 -3.72 1.39 6.39
CA ARG A 6 -4.45 0.12 6.43
C ARG A 6 -5.07 -0.14 5.07
N GLY A 7 -4.90 -1.35 4.56
CA GLY A 7 -5.46 -1.77 3.29
C GLY A 7 -5.88 -3.23 3.34
N ARG A 8 -6.79 -3.59 2.43
CA ARG A 8 -7.18 -4.98 2.18
C ARG A 8 -6.80 -5.35 0.75
N ALA A 9 -5.97 -6.37 0.60
CA ALA A 9 -5.62 -6.91 -0.70
C ALA A 9 -6.87 -7.55 -1.33
N ARG A 10 -7.32 -7.02 -2.47
CA ARG A 10 -8.57 -7.47 -3.10
C ARG A 10 -8.50 -8.93 -3.58
N ALA A 11 -7.36 -9.36 -4.09
CA ALA A 11 -7.19 -10.71 -4.65
C ALA A 11 -7.20 -11.81 -3.58
N THR A 12 -6.67 -11.52 -2.38
CA THR A 12 -6.49 -12.51 -1.31
C THR A 12 -7.43 -12.29 -0.12
N GLY A 13 -8.06 -11.12 -0.05
CA GLY A 13 -8.83 -10.68 1.10
C GLY A 13 -7.99 -10.34 2.34
N ARG A 14 -6.65 -10.45 2.29
CA ARG A 14 -5.77 -10.21 3.45
C ARG A 14 -5.75 -8.74 3.84
N GLU A 15 -5.87 -8.48 5.13
CA GLU A 15 -5.65 -7.15 5.70
C GLU A 15 -4.16 -6.91 5.98
N LEU A 16 -3.75 -5.67 5.81
CA LEU A 16 -2.37 -5.22 5.86
C LEU A 16 -2.35 -3.86 6.56
N ALA A 17 -1.48 -3.71 7.54
CA ALA A 17 -1.24 -2.44 8.20
C ALA A 17 0.27 -2.17 8.29
N PHE A 18 0.73 -1.09 7.66
CA PHE A 18 2.15 -0.86 7.41
C PHE A 18 2.50 0.62 7.59
N PRO A 19 3.72 0.91 8.07
CA PRO A 19 4.23 2.28 8.06
C PRO A 19 4.51 2.70 6.62
N ILE A 20 4.18 3.95 6.31
CA ILE A 20 4.51 4.60 5.04
C ILE A 20 5.14 5.97 5.33
N LEU A 21 6.06 6.38 4.47
CA LEU A 21 6.40 7.78 4.28
C LEU A 21 5.93 8.16 2.88
N GLN A 22 5.22 9.28 2.73
CA GLN A 22 4.77 9.71 1.40
C GLN A 22 4.90 11.20 1.25
N THR A 23 5.21 11.65 0.03
CA THR A 23 5.08 13.05 -0.35
C THR A 23 3.84 13.20 -1.21
N ILE A 24 2.96 14.12 -0.82
CA ILE A 24 1.74 14.45 -1.55
C ILE A 24 1.86 15.90 -2.01
N GLU A 25 1.71 16.13 -3.31
CA GLU A 25 1.68 17.48 -3.88
C GLU A 25 0.23 17.92 -4.09
N VAL A 26 -0.14 19.06 -3.51
CA VAL A 26 -1.48 19.65 -3.62
C VAL A 26 -1.38 20.98 -4.36
N ARG A 27 -2.15 21.13 -5.44
CA ARG A 27 -2.32 22.39 -6.18
C ARG A 27 -3.81 22.68 -6.35
N ASP A 28 -4.21 23.93 -6.11
CA ASP A 28 -5.61 24.37 -6.19
C ASP A 28 -6.59 23.47 -5.42
N GLY A 29 -6.18 23.06 -4.20
CA GLY A 29 -6.96 22.20 -3.31
C GLY A 29 -7.09 20.75 -3.76
N ARG A 30 -6.39 20.32 -4.82
CA ARG A 30 -6.44 18.95 -5.34
C ARG A 30 -5.07 18.28 -5.25
N ILE A 31 -5.06 16.98 -4.96
CA ILE A 31 -3.84 16.16 -5.04
C ILE A 31 -3.46 16.02 -6.51
N THR A 32 -2.24 16.40 -6.85
CA THR A 32 -1.68 16.34 -8.21
C THR A 32 -0.62 15.26 -8.35
N GLU A 33 0.06 14.89 -7.26
CA GLU A 33 1.02 13.80 -7.24
C GLU A 33 1.07 13.14 -5.86
N ILE A 34 1.30 11.83 -5.85
CA ILE A 34 1.60 11.05 -4.64
C ILE A 34 2.84 10.20 -4.92
N ARG A 35 3.87 10.35 -4.09
CA ARG A 35 5.09 9.54 -4.10
C ARG A 35 5.21 8.77 -2.78
N PRO A 36 4.68 7.54 -2.70
CA PRO A 36 4.79 6.72 -1.51
C PRO A 36 6.13 5.98 -1.45
N PHE A 37 6.70 5.92 -0.24
CA PHE A 37 7.79 5.04 0.13
C PHE A 37 7.26 3.96 1.08
N TYR A 38 7.21 2.73 0.58
CA TYR A 38 6.85 1.56 1.35
C TYR A 38 8.08 1.03 2.09
N TRP A 39 7.94 0.81 3.39
CA TRP A 39 9.04 0.28 4.20
C TRP A 39 9.35 -1.20 3.89
N ASP A 40 8.32 -1.96 3.52
CA ASP A 40 8.42 -3.37 3.15
C ASP A 40 7.54 -3.65 1.93
N THR A 41 8.13 -3.53 0.74
CA THR A 41 7.46 -3.81 -0.53
C THR A 41 7.17 -5.31 -0.71
N ARG A 42 7.96 -6.20 -0.09
CA ARG A 42 7.73 -7.66 -0.15
C ARG A 42 6.47 -8.04 0.61
N ALA A 43 6.30 -7.56 1.84
CA ALA A 43 5.09 -7.84 2.62
C ALA A 43 3.81 -7.39 1.90
N VAL A 44 3.86 -6.24 1.19
CA VAL A 44 2.75 -5.78 0.36
C VAL A 44 2.52 -6.70 -0.84
N ALA A 45 3.58 -7.11 -1.55
CA ALA A 45 3.49 -8.03 -2.68
C ALA A 45 2.94 -9.41 -2.28
N ASP A 46 3.40 -9.95 -1.15
CA ASP A 46 2.95 -11.24 -0.61
C ASP A 46 1.48 -11.18 -0.16
N ALA A 47 1.02 -10.04 0.35
CA ALA A 47 -0.39 -9.83 0.66
C ALA A 47 -1.25 -9.79 -0.62
N CYS A 48 -0.72 -9.25 -1.72
CA CYS A 48 -1.45 -9.08 -2.97
C CYS A 48 -1.43 -10.30 -3.89
N THR A 49 -0.42 -11.16 -3.77
CA THR A 49 -0.28 -12.36 -4.60
C THR A 49 -1.11 -13.49 -4.02
N ALA A 50 -2.18 -13.90 -4.72
CA ALA A 50 -2.88 -15.12 -4.37
C ALA A 50 -1.93 -16.31 -4.52
N PRO A 51 -1.96 -17.30 -3.62
CA PRO A 51 -1.26 -18.56 -3.90
C PRO A 51 -1.79 -19.08 -5.23
N SER A 52 -0.89 -19.32 -6.19
CA SER A 52 -1.24 -19.95 -7.44
C SER A 52 -2.02 -21.21 -7.10
N GLY A 53 -3.31 -21.24 -7.45
CA GLY A 53 -4.12 -22.43 -7.25
C GLY A 53 -3.42 -23.57 -7.98
N ALA A 54 -2.97 -24.58 -7.24
CA ALA A 54 -2.81 -25.90 -7.82
C ALA A 54 -4.22 -26.35 -8.20
N GLY A 55 -4.59 -26.10 -9.45
CA GLY A 55 -5.63 -26.82 -10.16
C GLY A 55 -5.04 -28.09 -10.76
#